data_AF-A0A292PQS1-F1
#
_entry.id   AF-A0A292PQS1-F1
#
_cell.length_a   1.000
_cell.length_b   1.000
_cell.length_c   1.000
_cell.angle_alpha   90.00
_cell.angle_beta   90.00
_cell.angle_gamma   90.00
#
_symmetry.space_group_name_H-M   'P 1'
#
loop_
_entity.id
_entity.type
_entity.pdbx_description
1 polymer ?
#
loop_
_entity_poly.entity_id
_entity_poly.type
_entity_poly.pdbx_seq_one_letter_code
_entity_poly.pdbx_strand_id
1 'polypeptide(L)'
;MFPARILLLALFSTVVLGNVEKAIFVAPSNPQDLLFNGANSTERLEALYPGLLKLNPSPTCEGICHQLRVTLDTSFIGSGERHWVALDHLEQGKRYEVRICWAATSPTDFTLNIYTASQLLDNPSLFANMTAYAFHRLSLSPISELYAPSAAPRSVLYLDIQAKAGYYTHEKPRMESPDPVEVEIILDPFILNVLPESLLPTVVMIVLITLFAFWASGRVYNALRNIASLKWSRYDKKTR
;
A
#
# COMPACT_ATOMS: atom_id res chain seq x y z
N MET A 1 11.54 0.40 36.54
CA MET A 1 10.54 1.43 36.15
C MET A 1 10.32 1.59 34.64
N PHE A 2 11.31 1.34 33.78
CA PHE A 2 11.13 1.35 32.32
C PHE A 2 10.11 0.34 31.74
N PRO A 3 10.05 -0.94 32.17
CA PRO A 3 9.14 -1.90 31.53
C PRO A 3 7.66 -1.61 31.78
N ALA A 4 7.32 -1.05 32.95
CA ALA A 4 5.94 -0.70 33.30
C ALA A 4 5.38 0.44 32.44
N ARG A 5 6.23 1.38 31.99
CA ARG A 5 5.82 2.49 31.12
C ARG A 5 5.59 2.05 29.67
N ILE A 6 6.38 1.09 29.19
CA ILE A 6 6.22 0.51 27.86
C ILE A 6 4.95 -0.36 27.81
N LEU A 7 4.70 -1.15 28.86
CA LEU A 7 3.48 -1.95 28.99
C LEU A 7 2.21 -1.08 28.96
N LEU A 8 2.25 0.07 29.64
CA LEU A 8 1.13 1.03 29.64
C LEU A 8 0.87 1.61 28.23
N LEU A 9 1.92 1.94 27.47
CA LEU A 9 1.78 2.43 26.09
C LEU A 9 1.18 1.38 25.15
N ALA A 10 1.57 0.11 25.29
CA ALA A 10 1.00 -1.00 24.53
C ALA A 10 -0.49 -1.25 24.85
N LEU A 11 -0.93 -0.94 26.07
CA LEU A 11 -2.34 -1.00 26.47
C LEU A 11 -3.22 0.06 25.77
N PHE A 12 -2.62 1.14 25.26
CA PHE A 12 -3.34 2.20 24.55
C PHE A 12 -3.24 2.10 23.02
N SER A 13 -2.55 1.11 22.46
CA SER A 13 -2.56 0.90 21.02
C SER A 13 -3.89 0.25 20.60
N THR A 14 -4.78 1.05 20.04
CA THR A 14 -5.99 0.54 19.36
C THR A 14 -5.64 0.11 17.94
N VAL A 15 -6.25 -0.98 17.49
CA VAL A 15 -6.21 -1.34 16.08
C VAL A 15 -7.18 -0.41 15.36
N VAL A 16 -6.66 0.47 14.50
CA VAL A 16 -7.51 1.24 13.59
C VAL A 16 -7.74 0.39 12.36
N LEU A 17 -8.97 -0.08 12.19
CA LEU A 17 -9.43 -0.70 10.96
C LEU A 17 -9.87 0.43 10.02
N GLY A 18 -9.15 0.60 8.92
CA GLY A 18 -9.54 1.45 7.81
C GLY A 18 -10.07 0.63 6.65
N ASN A 19 -10.77 1.27 5.71
CA ASN A 19 -11.14 0.66 4.43
C ASN A 19 -9.92 0.62 3.52
N VAL A 20 -8.98 -0.22 3.90
CA VAL A 20 -7.73 -0.46 3.20
C VAL A 20 -7.40 -1.94 3.27
N GLU A 21 -7.08 -2.50 2.13
CA GLU A 21 -6.53 -3.84 2.01
C GLU A 21 -5.08 -3.70 1.53
N LYS A 22 -4.17 -4.49 2.09
CA LYS A 22 -2.74 -4.34 1.81
C LYS A 22 -2.02 -5.67 1.66
N ALA A 23 -1.08 -5.72 0.74
CA ALA A 23 -0.14 -6.82 0.58
C ALA A 23 1.29 -6.29 0.61
N ILE A 24 2.15 -6.95 1.38
CA ILE A 24 3.56 -6.59 1.50
C ILE A 24 4.38 -7.72 0.88
N PHE A 25 5.28 -7.38 -0.01
CA PHE A 25 6.11 -8.34 -0.74
C PHE A 25 7.53 -7.83 -0.90
N VAL A 26 8.42 -8.73 -1.29
CA VAL A 26 9.81 -8.39 -1.65
C VAL A 26 9.95 -8.64 -3.14
N ALA A 27 10.49 -7.65 -3.85
CA ALA A 27 10.74 -7.79 -5.27
C ALA A 27 11.73 -8.92 -5.51
N PRO A 28 11.47 -9.81 -6.49
CA PRO A 28 12.27 -11.00 -6.71
C PRO A 28 13.72 -10.61 -7.00
N SER A 29 14.65 -11.20 -6.25
CA SER A 29 16.09 -11.00 -6.37
C SER A 29 16.74 -11.90 -7.41
N ASN A 30 15.99 -12.85 -7.97
CA ASN A 30 16.54 -13.87 -8.84
C ASN A 30 16.52 -13.42 -10.30
N PRO A 31 17.68 -13.42 -10.98
CA PRO A 31 17.74 -13.34 -12.43
C PRO A 31 17.00 -14.50 -13.11
N GLN A 32 16.54 -15.54 -12.40
CA GLN A 32 15.84 -16.67 -13.01
C GLN A 32 14.42 -16.38 -13.47
N ASP A 33 13.74 -15.37 -12.90
CA ASP A 33 12.55 -14.77 -13.54
C ASP A 33 12.93 -13.94 -14.79
N LEU A 34 14.22 -13.57 -14.94
CA LEU A 34 14.82 -13.08 -16.18
C LEU A 34 15.40 -14.22 -17.06
N LEU A 35 15.61 -15.45 -16.55
CA LEU A 35 16.25 -16.56 -17.28
C LEU A 35 15.26 -17.39 -18.12
N PHE A 36 13.95 -17.21 -17.94
CA PHE A 36 12.97 -17.81 -18.85
C PHE A 36 12.83 -17.08 -20.19
N ASN A 37 13.70 -16.13 -20.52
CA ASN A 37 14.26 -16.01 -21.88
C ASN A 37 15.54 -15.18 -21.79
N GLY A 38 16.58 -15.59 -22.51
CA GLY A 38 17.62 -14.63 -22.87
C GLY A 38 16.99 -13.42 -23.53
N ALA A 39 17.16 -12.23 -22.95
CA ALA A 39 16.74 -10.90 -23.41
C ALA A 39 15.28 -10.70 -23.92
N ASN A 40 14.48 -11.75 -24.13
CA ASN A 40 13.31 -11.75 -25.00
C ASN A 40 12.01 -12.21 -24.28
N SER A 41 11.92 -12.38 -22.95
CA SER A 41 10.74 -12.98 -22.21
C SER A 41 9.94 -11.94 -21.50
N THR A 42 10.63 -11.17 -20.68
CA THR A 42 10.09 -10.00 -20.02
C THR A 42 9.64 -9.00 -21.07
N GLU A 43 10.46 -8.78 -22.13
CA GLU A 43 10.03 -8.04 -23.32
C GLU A 43 8.84 -8.69 -24.05
N ARG A 44 8.75 -10.03 -24.10
CA ARG A 44 7.61 -10.73 -24.73
C ARG A 44 6.32 -10.63 -23.93
N LEU A 45 6.35 -10.71 -22.61
CA LEU A 45 5.15 -10.63 -21.76
C LEU A 45 4.63 -9.19 -21.66
N GLU A 46 5.51 -8.22 -21.58
CA GLU A 46 5.13 -6.80 -21.65
C GLU A 46 4.60 -6.42 -23.04
N ALA A 47 5.17 -6.98 -24.12
CA ALA A 47 4.62 -6.83 -25.47
C ALA A 47 3.33 -7.65 -25.69
N LEU A 48 3.10 -8.73 -24.93
CA LEU A 48 1.93 -9.62 -25.10
C LEU A 48 0.65 -9.02 -24.49
N TYR A 49 0.75 -8.19 -23.44
CA TYR A 49 -0.42 -7.72 -22.69
C TYR A 49 -0.47 -6.20 -22.49
N PRO A 50 -0.53 -5.40 -23.57
CA PRO A 50 -0.60 -3.94 -23.47
C PRO A 50 -1.87 -3.41 -22.77
N GLY A 51 -2.85 -4.27 -22.50
CA GLY A 51 -4.08 -3.90 -21.81
C GLY A 51 -3.99 -3.82 -20.29
N LEU A 52 -2.90 -4.33 -19.70
CA LEU A 52 -2.71 -4.27 -18.26
C LEU A 52 -2.30 -2.87 -17.83
N LEU A 53 -2.98 -2.35 -16.81
CA LEU A 53 -2.56 -1.15 -16.12
C LEU A 53 -1.25 -1.45 -15.38
N LYS A 54 -0.32 -0.49 -15.42
CA LYS A 54 1.00 -0.62 -14.78
C LYS A 54 1.11 0.33 -13.60
N LEU A 55 1.62 -0.15 -12.47
CA LEU A 55 2.12 0.68 -11.38
C LEU A 55 3.64 0.57 -11.31
N ASN A 56 4.31 1.71 -11.14
CA ASN A 56 5.75 1.86 -11.08
C ASN A 56 6.13 2.72 -9.86
N PRO A 57 7.07 2.27 -9.02
CA PRO A 57 7.48 3.01 -7.82
C PRO A 57 8.38 4.23 -8.09
N SER A 58 8.73 4.52 -9.35
CA SER A 58 9.70 5.56 -9.68
C SER A 58 9.19 6.98 -9.40
N PRO A 59 9.96 7.81 -8.65
CA PRO A 59 9.61 9.21 -8.37
C PRO A 59 9.80 10.13 -9.58
N THR A 60 10.50 9.68 -10.63
CA THR A 60 10.75 10.46 -11.86
C THR A 60 9.64 10.35 -12.89
N CYS A 61 8.58 9.61 -12.59
CA CYS A 61 7.41 9.54 -13.45
C CYS A 61 6.55 10.79 -13.22
N GLU A 62 6.26 11.57 -14.26
CA GLU A 62 5.33 12.70 -14.19
C GLU A 62 3.90 12.19 -13.90
N GLY A 63 3.54 11.95 -12.63
CA GLY A 63 2.17 11.62 -12.20
C GLY A 63 1.92 10.16 -11.76
N ILE A 64 0.81 9.59 -12.26
CA ILE A 64 -0.03 8.42 -11.86
C ILE A 64 0.71 7.06 -11.85
N CYS A 65 2.00 7.03 -11.54
CA CYS A 65 2.80 5.82 -11.70
C CYS A 65 2.85 4.99 -10.41
N HIS A 66 3.00 5.63 -9.26
CA HIS A 66 2.96 4.94 -7.96
C HIS A 66 1.53 4.82 -7.39
N GLN A 67 0.57 5.51 -8.00
CA GLN A 67 -0.82 5.57 -7.56
C GLN A 67 -1.75 5.54 -8.77
N LEU A 68 -2.75 4.67 -8.74
CA LEU A 68 -3.70 4.44 -9.80
C LEU A 68 -5.13 4.55 -9.26
N ARG A 69 -5.95 5.42 -9.86
CA ARG A 69 -7.38 5.54 -9.55
C ARG A 69 -8.19 4.82 -10.61
N VAL A 70 -8.96 3.83 -10.19
CA VAL A 70 -9.75 2.98 -11.09
C VAL A 70 -11.09 2.62 -10.47
N THR A 71 -12.05 2.34 -11.33
CA THR A 71 -13.33 1.75 -10.96
C THR A 71 -13.24 0.24 -11.18
N LEU A 72 -13.49 -0.55 -10.14
CA LEU A 72 -13.48 -2.00 -10.18
C LEU A 72 -14.91 -2.51 -10.08
N ASP A 73 -15.30 -3.36 -11.04
CA ASP A 73 -16.54 -4.12 -10.93
C ASP A 73 -16.46 -5.05 -9.72
N THR A 74 -17.62 -5.31 -9.11
CA THR A 74 -17.73 -6.20 -7.95
C THR A 74 -18.69 -7.35 -8.26
N SER A 75 -18.63 -8.41 -7.46
CA SER A 75 -19.58 -9.52 -7.56
C SER A 75 -19.85 -10.13 -6.19
N PHE A 76 -21.04 -10.69 -6.00
CA PHE A 76 -21.37 -11.49 -4.83
C PHE A 76 -20.94 -12.96 -4.97
N ILE A 77 -20.59 -13.38 -6.18
CA ILE A 77 -20.29 -14.78 -6.50
C ILE A 77 -18.86 -15.12 -6.06
N GLY A 78 -18.70 -16.17 -5.26
CA GLY A 78 -17.39 -16.67 -4.85
C GLY A 78 -16.56 -15.62 -4.12
N SER A 79 -15.39 -15.29 -4.69
CA SER A 79 -14.45 -14.28 -4.20
C SER A 79 -14.61 -12.91 -4.88
N GLY A 80 -15.64 -12.72 -5.70
CA GLY A 80 -15.91 -11.47 -6.40
C GLY A 80 -15.33 -11.42 -7.81
N GLU A 81 -15.36 -10.22 -8.40
CA GLU A 81 -14.78 -9.99 -9.73
C GLU A 81 -13.27 -9.85 -9.65
N ARG A 82 -12.58 -10.33 -10.70
CA ARG A 82 -11.12 -10.36 -10.74
C ARG A 82 -10.55 -9.32 -11.69
N HIS A 83 -9.58 -8.57 -11.19
CA HIS A 83 -8.90 -7.50 -11.89
C HIS A 83 -7.39 -7.70 -11.83
N TRP A 84 -6.67 -7.27 -12.86
CA TRP A 84 -5.23 -7.48 -12.97
C TRP A 84 -4.47 -6.19 -13.19
N VAL A 85 -3.34 -6.06 -12.49
CA VAL A 85 -2.44 -4.93 -12.57
C VAL A 85 -1.00 -5.42 -12.59
N ALA A 86 -0.16 -4.85 -13.45
CA ALA A 86 1.27 -5.15 -13.48
C ALA A 86 2.02 -4.19 -12.54
N LEU A 87 2.85 -4.74 -11.66
CA LEU A 87 3.77 -4.01 -10.79
C LEU A 87 5.15 -4.03 -11.45
N ASP A 88 5.53 -2.90 -12.01
CA ASP A 88 6.66 -2.76 -12.92
C ASP A 88 7.79 -1.96 -12.25
N HIS A 89 9.01 -2.05 -12.81
CA HIS A 89 10.19 -1.30 -12.40
C HIS A 89 10.59 -1.51 -10.91
N LEU A 90 10.34 -2.70 -10.38
CA LEU A 90 10.69 -3.03 -9.00
C LEU A 90 12.21 -3.24 -8.85
N GLU A 91 12.78 -2.70 -7.77
CA GLU A 91 14.18 -2.89 -7.39
C GLU A 91 14.37 -4.23 -6.68
N GLN A 92 15.30 -5.05 -7.15
CA GLN A 92 15.55 -6.39 -6.62
C GLN A 92 15.83 -6.39 -5.12
N GLY A 93 15.18 -7.29 -4.38
CA GLY A 93 15.38 -7.43 -2.93
C GLY A 93 14.83 -6.28 -2.09
N LYS A 94 14.23 -5.25 -2.73
CA LYS A 94 13.54 -4.18 -2.04
C LYS A 94 12.13 -4.61 -1.69
N ARG A 95 11.70 -4.20 -0.50
CA ARG A 95 10.36 -4.48 0.01
C ARG A 95 9.39 -3.40 -0.44
N TYR A 96 8.19 -3.82 -0.79
CA TYR A 96 7.11 -2.95 -1.26
C TYR A 96 5.82 -3.31 -0.54
N GLU A 97 4.94 -2.32 -0.43
CA GLU A 97 3.55 -2.51 -0.01
C GLU A 97 2.64 -1.99 -1.11
N VAL A 98 1.69 -2.82 -1.53
CA VAL A 98 0.56 -2.37 -2.33
C VAL A 98 -0.65 -2.20 -1.43
N ARG A 99 -1.34 -1.06 -1.57
CA ARG A 99 -2.54 -0.71 -0.81
C ARG A 99 -3.68 -0.44 -1.77
N ILE A 100 -4.87 -0.93 -1.44
CA ILE A 100 -6.12 -0.53 -2.08
C ILE A 100 -6.96 0.21 -1.06
N CYS A 101 -7.31 1.45 -1.38
CA CYS A 101 -8.15 2.31 -0.55
C CYS A 101 -9.49 2.57 -1.25
N TRP A 102 -10.60 2.56 -0.50
CA TRP A 102 -11.93 2.83 -1.04
C TRP A 102 -12.82 3.60 -0.06
N ALA A 103 -13.91 4.16 -0.58
CA ALA A 103 -14.86 4.91 0.23
C ALA A 103 -15.63 4.01 1.20
N ALA A 104 -15.84 4.48 2.44
CA ALA A 104 -16.62 3.76 3.45
C ALA A 104 -18.08 3.53 3.06
N THR A 105 -18.60 4.35 2.15
CA THR A 105 -19.96 4.24 1.61
C THR A 105 -20.10 3.14 0.54
N SER A 106 -19.00 2.52 0.12
CA SER A 106 -18.95 1.47 -0.92
C SER A 106 -18.38 0.18 -0.34
N PRO A 107 -19.09 -0.49 0.59
CA PRO A 107 -18.60 -1.68 1.29
C PRO A 107 -18.25 -2.79 0.30
N THR A 108 -16.97 -3.12 0.26
CA THR A 108 -16.37 -4.09 -0.64
C THR A 108 -15.27 -4.81 0.12
N ASP A 109 -15.25 -6.13 0.02
CA ASP A 109 -14.17 -6.97 0.54
C ASP A 109 -13.17 -7.22 -0.59
N PHE A 110 -11.92 -6.84 -0.37
CA PHE A 110 -10.85 -7.05 -1.34
C PHE A 110 -9.94 -8.20 -0.91
N THR A 111 -9.42 -8.94 -1.90
CA THR A 111 -8.32 -9.89 -1.70
C THR A 111 -7.23 -9.61 -2.72
N LEU A 112 -5.98 -9.54 -2.24
CA LEU A 112 -4.82 -9.21 -3.06
C LEU A 112 -3.89 -10.42 -3.14
N ASN A 113 -3.61 -10.88 -4.35
CA ASN A 113 -2.62 -11.94 -4.61
C ASN A 113 -1.55 -11.42 -5.56
N ILE A 114 -0.30 -11.77 -5.29
CA ILE A 114 0.84 -11.31 -6.08
C ILE A 114 1.54 -12.53 -6.67
N TYR A 115 1.74 -12.50 -7.97
CA TYR A 115 2.33 -13.58 -8.73
C TYR A 115 3.56 -13.12 -9.50
N THR A 116 4.56 -14.00 -9.54
CA THR A 116 5.68 -13.92 -10.49
C THR A 116 5.25 -14.40 -11.88
N ALA A 117 6.03 -14.08 -12.90
CA ALA A 117 5.79 -14.58 -14.25
C ALA A 117 5.80 -16.13 -14.29
N SER A 118 6.74 -16.75 -13.59
CA SER A 118 6.84 -18.21 -13.47
C SER A 118 5.58 -18.82 -12.85
N GLN A 119 5.11 -18.28 -11.72
CA GLN A 119 3.87 -18.76 -11.08
C GLN A 119 2.63 -18.66 -11.97
N LEU A 120 2.53 -17.61 -12.79
CA LEU A 120 1.42 -17.49 -13.75
C LEU A 120 1.52 -18.53 -14.86
N LEU A 121 2.70 -18.72 -15.44
CA LEU A 121 2.93 -19.68 -16.52
C LEU A 121 2.71 -21.13 -16.04
N ASP A 122 3.07 -21.43 -14.80
CA ASP A 122 2.84 -22.73 -14.18
C ASP A 122 1.35 -23.00 -13.89
N ASN A 123 0.50 -21.96 -13.88
CA ASN A 123 -0.94 -22.08 -13.68
C ASN A 123 -1.74 -21.56 -14.90
N PRO A 124 -2.07 -22.44 -15.86
CA PRO A 124 -2.71 -22.03 -17.12
C PRO A 124 -4.07 -21.37 -16.91
N SER A 125 -4.79 -21.70 -15.83
CA SER A 125 -6.08 -21.09 -15.52
C SER A 125 -5.94 -19.64 -15.07
N LEU A 126 -4.94 -19.32 -14.23
CA LEU A 126 -4.66 -17.94 -13.80
C LEU A 126 -4.18 -17.10 -14.98
N PHE A 127 -3.26 -17.66 -15.78
CA PHE A 127 -2.76 -17.00 -16.98
C PHE A 127 -3.86 -16.68 -17.99
N ALA A 128 -4.80 -17.60 -18.22
CA ALA A 128 -5.95 -17.37 -19.08
C ALA A 128 -6.87 -16.25 -18.56
N ASN A 129 -7.11 -16.18 -17.24
CA ASN A 129 -7.92 -15.12 -16.64
C ASN A 129 -7.25 -13.74 -16.80
N MET A 130 -5.95 -13.64 -16.51
CA MET A 130 -5.17 -12.41 -16.70
C MET A 130 -5.20 -11.96 -18.16
N THR A 131 -4.97 -12.89 -19.09
CA THR A 131 -4.98 -12.63 -20.52
C THR A 131 -6.35 -12.13 -21.01
N ALA A 132 -7.44 -12.79 -20.59
CA ALA A 132 -8.79 -12.38 -20.92
C ALA A 132 -9.10 -10.97 -20.41
N TYR A 133 -8.70 -10.67 -19.17
CA TYR A 133 -8.82 -9.33 -18.58
C TYR A 133 -8.06 -8.27 -19.41
N ALA A 134 -6.80 -8.55 -19.76
CA ALA A 134 -5.98 -7.63 -20.56
C ALA A 134 -6.63 -7.35 -21.94
N PHE A 135 -7.14 -8.37 -22.63
CA PHE A 135 -7.83 -8.19 -23.90
C PHE A 135 -9.14 -7.40 -23.77
N HIS A 136 -9.93 -7.66 -22.72
CA HIS A 136 -11.15 -6.90 -22.46
C HIS A 136 -10.83 -5.40 -22.25
N ARG A 137 -9.78 -5.09 -21.47
CA ARG A 137 -9.32 -3.71 -21.25
C ARG A 137 -8.84 -3.03 -22.53
N LEU A 138 -8.15 -3.73 -23.41
CA LEU A 138 -7.74 -3.19 -24.72
C LEU A 138 -8.96 -2.80 -25.58
N SER A 139 -10.04 -3.58 -25.53
CA SER A 139 -11.24 -3.27 -26.30
C SER A 139 -11.97 -2.01 -25.80
N LEU A 140 -11.78 -1.66 -24.52
CA LEU A 140 -12.40 -0.50 -23.88
C LEU A 140 -11.56 0.78 -23.97
N SER A 141 -10.28 0.68 -24.35
CA SER A 141 -9.35 1.82 -24.36
C SER A 141 -8.95 2.17 -25.80
N PRO A 142 -9.16 3.42 -26.26
CA PRO A 142 -8.60 3.86 -27.53
C PRO A 142 -7.08 3.85 -27.42
N ILE A 143 -6.42 3.18 -28.36
CA ILE A 143 -4.97 3.02 -28.50
C ILE A 143 -4.27 4.39 -28.38
N SER A 144 -3.82 4.77 -27.18
CA SER A 144 -2.95 5.94 -26.95
C SER A 144 -2.42 5.89 -25.53
N GLU A 145 -1.43 5.03 -25.31
CA GLU A 145 -0.31 5.23 -24.39
C GLU A 145 0.65 4.03 -24.53
N LEU A 146 1.11 3.80 -25.76
CA LEU A 146 2.23 2.89 -26.04
C LEU A 146 3.52 3.57 -25.57
N TYR A 147 3.85 3.38 -24.29
CA TYR A 147 5.10 3.85 -23.71
C TYR A 147 6.28 2.99 -24.20
N ALA A 148 7.41 3.65 -24.45
CA ALA A 148 8.62 3.08 -25.03
C ALA A 148 9.34 2.12 -24.06
N PRO A 149 10.06 1.09 -24.58
CA PRO A 149 10.81 0.15 -23.77
C PRO A 149 11.92 0.86 -22.98
N SER A 150 11.92 0.69 -21.65
CA SER A 150 12.94 1.22 -20.75
C SER A 150 14.12 0.24 -20.66
N ALA A 151 15.33 0.74 -20.95
CA ALA A 151 16.54 -0.04 -21.21
C ALA A 151 17.23 -0.67 -19.97
N ALA A 152 16.54 -0.89 -18.84
CA ALA A 152 17.16 -1.52 -17.67
C ALA A 152 16.39 -2.77 -17.23
N PRO A 153 17.09 -3.88 -16.90
CA PRO A 153 16.45 -5.10 -16.42
C PRO A 153 15.87 -4.83 -15.03
N ARG A 154 14.55 -4.71 -14.95
CA ARG A 154 13.81 -4.49 -13.70
C ARG A 154 12.76 -5.59 -13.53
N SER A 155 12.51 -5.99 -12.28
CA SER A 155 11.57 -7.08 -12.00
C SER A 155 10.12 -6.61 -12.12
N VAL A 156 9.28 -7.49 -12.67
CA VAL A 156 7.84 -7.30 -12.81
C VAL A 156 7.11 -8.36 -11.99
N LEU A 157 6.04 -7.95 -11.31
CA LEU A 157 5.08 -8.84 -10.65
C LEU A 157 3.66 -8.53 -11.13
N TYR A 158 2.75 -9.48 -10.94
CA TYR A 158 1.36 -9.36 -11.36
C TYR A 158 0.45 -9.41 -10.14
N LEU A 159 -0.37 -8.40 -9.98
CA LEU A 159 -1.35 -8.26 -8.91
C LEU A 159 -2.72 -8.70 -9.41
N ASP A 160 -3.28 -9.71 -8.77
CA ASP A 160 -4.68 -10.14 -8.87
C ASP A 160 -5.47 -9.51 -7.73
N ILE A 161 -6.50 -8.75 -8.09
CA ILE A 161 -7.39 -8.04 -7.17
C ILE A 161 -8.77 -8.68 -7.30
N GLN A 162 -9.26 -9.28 -6.23
CA GLN A 162 -10.60 -9.86 -6.18
C GLN A 162 -11.51 -8.93 -5.38
N ALA A 163 -12.54 -8.40 -6.04
CA ALA A 163 -13.44 -7.39 -5.50
C ALA A 163 -14.82 -8.00 -5.26
N LYS A 164 -15.14 -8.28 -3.99
CA LYS A 164 -16.40 -8.86 -3.58
C LYS A 164 -17.32 -7.82 -2.96
N ALA A 165 -18.55 -7.73 -3.45
CA ALA A 165 -19.53 -6.82 -2.88
C ALA A 165 -19.82 -7.18 -1.41
N GLY A 166 -19.69 -6.21 -0.51
CA GLY A 166 -19.73 -6.38 0.95
C GLY A 166 -21.03 -5.93 1.61
N TYR A 167 -22.14 -5.81 0.88
CA TYR A 167 -23.43 -5.35 1.39
C TYR A 167 -24.59 -6.30 1.11
N TYR A 168 -25.68 -6.12 1.84
CA TYR A 168 -26.96 -6.76 1.55
C TYR A 168 -28.05 -5.71 1.45
N THR A 169 -28.94 -5.85 0.46
CA THR A 169 -30.05 -4.92 0.23
C THR A 169 -31.32 -5.69 -0.12
N HIS A 170 -32.48 -5.09 0.15
CA HIS A 170 -33.77 -5.65 -0.27
C HIS A 170 -34.02 -5.47 -1.78
N GLU A 171 -33.25 -4.61 -2.43
CA GLU A 171 -33.32 -4.37 -3.86
C GLU A 171 -32.60 -5.49 -4.62
N LYS A 172 -33.36 -6.52 -5.00
CA LYS A 172 -32.84 -7.67 -5.77
C LYS A 172 -31.97 -7.29 -6.97
N PRO A 173 -32.32 -6.27 -7.80
CA PRO A 173 -31.47 -5.91 -8.93
C PRO A 173 -30.05 -5.52 -8.53
N ARG A 174 -29.87 -4.85 -7.39
CA ARG A 174 -28.55 -4.47 -6.85
C ARG A 174 -27.78 -5.62 -6.21
N MET A 175 -28.45 -6.74 -5.96
CA MET A 175 -27.81 -8.00 -5.55
C MET A 175 -27.47 -8.90 -6.74
N GLU A 176 -28.20 -8.77 -7.86
CA GLU A 176 -27.91 -9.49 -9.09
C GLU A 176 -26.78 -8.83 -9.89
N SER A 177 -26.75 -7.50 -9.93
CA SER A 177 -25.70 -6.69 -10.55
C SER A 177 -25.22 -5.65 -9.54
N PRO A 178 -24.22 -5.95 -8.70
CA PRO A 178 -23.74 -5.01 -7.71
C PRO A 178 -23.05 -3.80 -8.33
N ASP A 179 -23.04 -2.71 -7.57
CA ASP A 179 -22.44 -1.45 -8.00
C ASP A 179 -20.90 -1.60 -8.04
N PRO A 180 -20.22 -1.02 -9.05
CA PRO A 180 -18.77 -0.98 -9.07
C PRO A 180 -18.23 0.00 -8.01
N VAL A 181 -16.96 -0.18 -7.63
CA VAL A 181 -16.32 0.60 -6.57
C VAL A 181 -15.13 1.38 -7.11
N GLU A 182 -15.08 2.67 -6.79
CA GLU A 182 -13.92 3.51 -7.06
C GLU A 182 -12.85 3.26 -6.00
N VAL A 183 -11.65 2.96 -6.46
CA VAL A 183 -10.51 2.64 -5.60
C VAL A 183 -9.27 3.41 -6.01
N GLU A 184 -8.39 3.57 -5.03
CA GLU A 184 -7.05 4.10 -5.20
C GLU A 184 -6.05 3.01 -4.84
N ILE A 185 -5.29 2.56 -5.84
CA ILE A 185 -4.23 1.55 -5.69
C ILE A 185 -2.91 2.29 -5.57
N ILE A 186 -2.12 2.01 -4.53
CA ILE A 186 -0.85 2.69 -4.26
C ILE A 186 0.24 1.63 -4.10
N LEU A 187 1.37 1.81 -4.79
CA LEU A 187 2.58 0.99 -4.65
C LEU A 187 3.66 1.80 -3.93
N ASP A 188 3.94 1.44 -2.68
CA ASP A 188 4.83 2.18 -1.77
C ASP A 188 6.14 1.40 -1.52
N PRO A 189 7.31 1.93 -1.91
CA PRO A 189 8.61 1.33 -1.60
C PRO A 189 8.95 1.45 -0.11
N PHE A 190 9.72 0.49 0.43
CA PHE A 190 10.25 0.59 1.78
C PHE A 190 11.62 1.26 1.80
N ILE A 191 11.81 2.15 2.77
CA ILE A 191 13.11 2.69 3.15
C ILE A 191 13.77 1.68 4.10
N LEU A 192 15.00 1.27 3.74
CA LEU A 192 15.80 0.29 4.50
C LEU A 192 15.07 -1.05 4.74
N ASN A 193 14.06 -1.39 3.93
CA ASN A 193 13.20 -2.57 4.10
C ASN A 193 12.45 -2.66 5.45
N VAL A 194 12.37 -1.55 6.20
CA VAL A 194 11.70 -1.48 7.51
C VAL A 194 10.40 -0.69 7.44
N LEU A 195 10.42 0.51 6.85
CA LEU A 195 9.31 1.45 6.86
C LEU A 195 8.87 1.79 5.44
N PRO A 196 7.57 1.85 5.14
CA PRO A 196 7.09 2.43 3.89
C PRO A 196 7.51 3.90 3.77
N GLU A 197 7.90 4.32 2.57
CA GLU A 197 8.41 5.67 2.29
C GLU A 197 7.37 6.74 2.57
N SER A 198 6.10 6.49 2.24
CA SER A 198 4.99 7.41 2.54
C SER A 198 4.81 7.73 4.03
N LEU A 199 5.33 6.87 4.92
CA LEU A 199 5.20 7.03 6.38
C LEU A 199 6.30 7.93 6.99
N LEU A 200 7.35 8.24 6.22
CA LEU A 200 8.48 9.05 6.67
C LEU A 200 8.06 10.42 7.23
N PRO A 201 7.21 11.23 6.57
CA PRO A 201 6.79 12.53 7.11
C PRO A 201 6.08 12.40 8.45
N THR A 202 5.26 11.36 8.63
CA THR A 202 4.55 11.08 9.87
C THR A 202 5.53 10.76 11.00
N VAL A 203 6.54 9.92 10.74
CA VAL A 203 7.58 9.58 11.73
C VAL A 203 8.37 10.82 12.13
N VAL A 204 8.81 11.64 11.16
CA VAL A 204 9.53 12.89 11.44
C VAL A 204 8.67 13.82 12.31
N MET A 205 7.40 13.99 11.97
CA MET A 205 6.47 14.81 12.75
C MET A 205 6.33 14.31 14.19
N ILE A 206 6.13 13.00 14.40
CA ILE A 206 6.01 12.41 15.74
C ILE A 206 7.27 12.65 16.56
N VAL A 207 8.46 12.49 15.97
CA VAL A 207 9.74 12.75 16.64
C VAL A 207 9.84 14.22 17.08
N LEU A 208 9.53 15.17 16.19
CA LEU A 208 9.57 16.60 16.50
C LEU A 208 8.60 16.96 17.64
N ILE A 209 7.36 16.47 17.58
CA ILE A 209 6.35 16.70 18.63
C ILE A 209 6.84 16.12 19.96
N THR A 210 7.42 14.92 19.94
CA THR A 210 7.92 14.25 21.15
C THR A 210 9.06 15.02 21.80
N LEU A 211 10.04 15.48 21.00
CA LEU A 211 11.15 16.29 21.50
C LEU A 211 10.67 17.62 22.08
N PHE A 212 9.73 18.27 21.41
CA PHE A 212 9.13 19.52 21.89
C PHE A 212 8.37 19.31 23.21
N ALA A 213 7.54 18.27 23.30
CA ALA A 213 6.81 17.94 24.52
C ALA A 213 7.75 17.61 25.68
N PHE A 214 8.83 16.87 25.43
CA PHE A 214 9.86 16.59 26.42
C PHE A 214 10.54 17.87 26.92
N TRP A 215 10.94 18.76 26.00
CA TRP A 215 11.54 20.04 26.34
C TRP A 215 10.59 20.92 27.17
N ALA A 216 9.33 21.04 26.73
CA ALA A 216 8.31 21.83 27.41
C ALA A 216 8.02 21.27 28.82
N SER A 217 7.88 19.95 28.94
CA SER A 217 7.69 19.27 30.22
C SER A 217 8.84 19.55 31.19
N GLY A 218 10.08 19.49 30.70
CA GLY A 218 11.27 19.83 31.50
C GLY A 218 11.26 21.28 31.99
N ARG A 219 10.85 22.24 31.14
CA ARG A 219 10.71 23.65 31.53
C ARG A 219 9.65 23.85 32.61
N VAL A 220 8.48 23.21 32.46
CA VAL A 220 7.39 23.28 33.44
C VAL A 220 7.80 22.64 34.76
N TYR A 221 8.40 21.46 34.73
CA TYR A 221 8.90 20.77 35.93
C TYR A 221 9.91 21.62 36.70
N ASN A 222 10.88 22.20 36.00
CA ASN A 222 11.88 23.08 36.61
C ASN A 222 11.27 24.36 37.18
N ALA A 223 10.30 24.97 36.48
CA ALA A 223 9.59 26.15 36.97
C ALA A 223 8.80 25.84 38.26
N LEU A 224 8.05 24.72 38.28
CA LEU A 224 7.32 24.27 39.46
C LEU A 224 8.26 23.97 40.63
N ARG A 225 9.39 23.31 40.38
CA ARG A 225 10.42 23.03 41.38
C ARG A 225 10.99 24.32 41.97
N ASN A 226 11.29 25.32 41.14
CA ASN A 226 11.79 26.62 41.58
C ASN A 226 10.77 27.40 42.42
N ILE A 227 9.49 27.39 42.04
CA ILE A 227 8.42 28.02 42.84
C ILE A 227 8.28 27.33 44.19
N ALA A 228 8.33 25.99 44.21
CA ALA A 228 8.28 25.22 45.44
C ALA A 228 9.46 25.56 46.37
N SER A 229 10.70 25.58 45.87
CA SER A 229 11.88 25.91 46.69
C SER A 229 11.85 27.35 47.23
N LEU A 230 11.34 28.31 46.45
CA LEU A 230 11.15 29.69 46.91
C LEU A 230 10.11 29.83 48.03
N LYS A 231 9.07 28.98 48.04
CA LYS A 231 8.07 28.95 49.11
C LYS A 231 8.66 28.43 50.42
N TRP A 232 9.44 27.35 50.35
CA TRP A 232 10.14 26.78 51.52
C TRP A 232 11.13 27.77 52.13
N SER A 233 11.94 28.46 51.32
CA SER A 233 12.87 29.47 51.80
C SER A 233 12.18 30.66 52.48
N ARG A 234 11.01 31.09 51.99
CA ARG A 234 10.22 32.17 52.62
C ARG A 234 9.54 31.75 53.93
N TYR A 235 9.11 30.49 54.04
CA TYR A 235 8.49 29.98 55.25
C TYR A 235 9.51 29.94 56.40
N ASP A 236 10.70 29.40 56.15
CA ASP A 236 11.78 29.26 57.14
C ASP A 236 12.28 30.62 57.67
N LYS A 237 12.27 31.65 56.80
CA LYS A 237 12.63 33.02 57.18
C LYS A 237 11.57 33.75 58.03
N LYS A 238 10.34 33.23 58.10
CA LYS A 238 9.23 33.84 58.86
C LYS A 238 9.02 33.20 60.24
N THR A 239 9.68 32.07 60.50
CA THR A 239 9.64 31.31 61.76
C THR A 239 10.85 31.55 62.68
N ARG A 240 11.81 32.38 62.25
CA ARG A 240 12.85 32.98 63.09
C ARG A 240 12.51 34.44 63.35
#